data_AF-A0A165E6Y8-F1
#
_entry.id   AF-A0A165E6Y8-F1
#
_cell.length_a   1.000
_cell.length_b   1.000
_cell.length_c   1.000
_cell.angle_alpha   90.00
_cell.angle_beta   90.00
_cell.angle_gamma   90.00
#
_symmetry.space_group_name_H-M   'P 1'
#
loop_
_entity.id
_entity.type
_entity.pdbx_description
1 polymer ?
#
loop_
_entity_poly.entity_id
_entity_poly.type
_entity_poly.pdbx_seq_one_letter_code
_entity_poly.pdbx_strand_id
1 'polypeptide(L)'
;LLPFALLLPRASAGSTQQGNPCNPLNTHLNPANKQLTGDCDSTAFCSSNTTGYSLPDGSVGVCRAKGCRRDEYPFGYDSSSYIPPRCPSGQFCPDEEDACQPLVALGAPCQLNRDDECLPPPSSLSQQLASPRNVDGAICLNFRCLWANVTGGQACEVENTVYTGYYAGGGTFYDVVSRDNCATGWYCDGVSRVCVATAQAGGACSADKECDSYNCLPTGLCGSTADSPSTVPAYIWVIVALGIALSAALTSLALYILHRRARARMQRQREEYWAEQ
;
A
#
# COMPACT_ATOMS: atom_id res chain seq x y z
N LEU A 1 -16.83 26.38 -31.44
CA LEU A 1 -16.95 25.36 -30.37
C LEU A 1 -16.18 24.13 -30.83
N LEU A 2 -14.88 24.06 -30.48
CA LEU A 2 -14.01 22.92 -30.76
C LEU A 2 -14.09 21.95 -29.57
N PRO A 3 -14.27 20.63 -29.77
CA PRO A 3 -14.29 19.68 -28.67
C PRO A 3 -12.85 19.41 -28.23
N PHE A 4 -12.57 19.70 -26.96
CA PHE A 4 -11.32 19.31 -26.31
C PHE A 4 -11.38 17.80 -26.06
N ALA A 5 -10.71 17.01 -26.90
CA ALA A 5 -10.53 15.59 -26.67
C ALA A 5 -9.55 15.42 -25.50
N LEU A 6 -10.07 15.04 -24.33
CA LEU A 6 -9.29 14.65 -23.17
C LEU A 6 -8.50 13.38 -23.50
N LEU A 7 -7.21 13.54 -23.83
CA LEU A 7 -6.24 12.45 -23.86
C LEU A 7 -5.93 12.06 -22.41
N LEU A 8 -6.69 11.10 -21.87
CA LEU A 8 -6.33 10.46 -20.61
C LEU A 8 -5.03 9.66 -20.82
N PRO A 9 -4.02 9.82 -19.95
CA PRO A 9 -2.82 8.99 -20.00
C PRO A 9 -3.24 7.53 -19.80
N ARG A 10 -2.92 6.68 -20.77
CA ARG A 10 -3.04 5.23 -20.58
C ARG A 10 -1.94 4.80 -19.64
N ALA A 11 -2.30 4.41 -18.42
CA ALA A 11 -1.39 3.67 -17.55
C ALA A 11 -1.09 2.34 -18.24
N SER A 12 0.19 2.04 -18.45
CA SER A 12 0.64 0.76 -19.00
C SER A 12 0.68 -0.28 -17.87
N ALA A 13 -0.49 -0.65 -17.36
CA ALA A 13 -0.65 -1.96 -16.71
C ALA A 13 -0.72 -3.01 -17.82
N GLY A 14 -0.24 -4.24 -17.56
CA GLY A 14 -0.37 -5.33 -18.52
C GLY A 14 -1.83 -5.41 -19.01
N SER A 15 -2.01 -5.44 -20.32
CA SER A 15 -3.34 -5.35 -20.95
C SER A 15 -3.84 -6.70 -21.47
N THR A 16 -3.02 -7.73 -21.30
CA THR A 16 -3.27 -9.04 -21.90
C THR A 16 -4.17 -9.85 -20.98
N GLN A 17 -5.38 -10.10 -21.45
CA GLN A 17 -6.36 -10.89 -20.71
C GLN A 17 -5.92 -12.35 -20.58
N GLN A 18 -6.47 -13.03 -19.58
CA GLN A 18 -6.30 -14.48 -19.39
C GLN A 18 -6.51 -15.27 -20.69
N GLY A 19 -5.67 -16.29 -20.90
CA GLY A 19 -5.69 -17.18 -22.06
C GLY A 19 -4.93 -16.65 -23.27
N ASN A 20 -4.54 -15.38 -23.26
CA ASN A 20 -3.75 -14.79 -24.34
C ASN A 20 -2.23 -14.98 -24.11
N PRO A 21 -1.42 -14.90 -25.17
CA PRO A 21 0.03 -15.10 -25.10
C PRO A 21 0.74 -13.99 -24.32
N CYS A 22 1.82 -14.35 -23.64
CA CYS A 22 2.68 -13.41 -22.93
C CYS A 22 4.15 -13.84 -23.01
N ASN A 23 5.06 -12.93 -22.67
CA ASN A 23 6.48 -13.18 -22.57
C ASN A 23 6.96 -12.97 -21.12
N PRO A 24 7.36 -14.03 -20.38
CA PRO A 24 7.93 -13.92 -19.04
C PRO A 24 9.20 -13.07 -18.97
N LEU A 25 9.92 -12.86 -20.08
CA LEU A 25 11.07 -11.95 -20.12
C LEU A 25 10.67 -10.48 -19.96
N ASN A 26 9.39 -10.15 -20.20
CA ASN A 26 8.85 -8.82 -19.93
C ASN A 26 8.44 -8.67 -18.46
N THR A 27 8.48 -9.74 -17.65
CA THR A 27 8.19 -9.66 -16.22
C THR A 27 9.40 -9.15 -15.47
N HIS A 28 9.31 -7.95 -14.90
CA HIS A 28 10.39 -7.31 -14.17
C HIS A 28 9.86 -6.33 -13.12
N LEU A 29 10.69 -5.98 -12.14
CA LEU A 29 10.37 -4.89 -11.21
C LEU A 29 10.51 -3.55 -11.94
N ASN A 30 9.47 -2.75 -11.88
CA ASN A 30 9.48 -1.40 -12.42
C ASN A 30 10.63 -0.59 -11.77
N PRO A 31 11.50 0.06 -12.55
CA PRO A 31 12.68 0.72 -12.01
C PRO A 31 12.35 1.90 -11.08
N ALA A 32 11.18 2.53 -11.22
CA ALA A 32 10.76 3.67 -10.41
C ALA A 32 10.14 3.24 -9.07
N ASN A 33 9.15 2.34 -9.07
CA ASN A 33 8.38 2.01 -7.87
C ASN A 33 8.60 0.57 -7.36
N LYS A 34 9.46 -0.21 -8.02
CA LYS A 34 9.76 -1.61 -7.73
C LYS A 34 8.55 -2.54 -7.73
N GLN A 35 7.44 -2.14 -8.34
CA GLN A 35 6.29 -3.01 -8.53
C GLN A 35 6.57 -4.03 -9.63
N LEU A 36 6.25 -5.30 -9.42
CA LEU A 36 6.31 -6.31 -10.48
C LEU A 36 5.37 -5.90 -11.62
N THR A 37 5.92 -5.79 -12.82
CA THR A 37 5.20 -5.41 -14.05
C THR A 37 5.44 -6.49 -15.10
N GLY A 38 4.43 -6.77 -15.91
CA GLY A 38 4.52 -7.74 -17.02
C GLY A 38 3.37 -7.56 -18.02
N ASP A 39 3.21 -8.52 -18.92
CA ASP A 39 2.26 -8.42 -20.03
C ASP A 39 0.79 -8.62 -19.61
N CYS A 40 0.55 -9.44 -18.59
CA CYS A 40 -0.79 -9.87 -18.18
C CYS A 40 -1.51 -8.80 -17.33
N ASP A 41 -2.84 -8.80 -17.38
CA ASP A 41 -3.67 -7.92 -16.55
C ASP A 41 -3.55 -8.21 -15.04
N SER A 42 -4.15 -7.35 -14.22
CA SER A 42 -4.07 -7.44 -12.75
C SER A 42 -4.63 -8.74 -12.15
N THR A 43 -5.43 -9.50 -12.90
CA THR A 43 -6.05 -10.76 -12.44
C THR A 43 -5.31 -12.02 -12.93
N ALA A 44 -4.29 -11.84 -13.77
CA ALA A 44 -3.53 -12.91 -14.38
C ALA A 44 -2.01 -12.73 -14.20
N PHE A 45 -1.27 -13.81 -14.38
CA PHE A 45 0.19 -13.83 -14.40
C PHE A 45 0.71 -14.57 -15.64
N CYS A 46 1.94 -14.27 -16.05
CA CYS A 46 2.52 -14.90 -17.23
C CYS A 46 3.15 -16.26 -16.89
N SER A 47 2.49 -17.35 -17.29
CA SER A 47 2.99 -18.71 -17.07
C SER A 47 3.83 -19.18 -18.27
N SER A 48 5.08 -19.54 -18.03
CA SER A 48 5.97 -20.18 -19.02
C SER A 48 5.62 -21.66 -19.28
N ASN A 49 4.84 -22.29 -18.38
CA ASN A 49 4.37 -23.64 -18.56
C ASN A 49 3.14 -23.66 -19.50
N THR A 50 3.34 -24.09 -20.74
CA THR A 50 2.39 -23.90 -21.85
C THR A 50 1.72 -25.18 -22.33
N THR A 51 1.61 -26.21 -21.48
CA THR A 51 0.90 -27.46 -21.85
C THR A 51 -0.52 -27.17 -22.35
N GLY A 52 -0.81 -27.52 -23.61
CA GLY A 52 -2.16 -27.45 -24.19
C GLY A 52 -2.51 -26.17 -24.96
N TYR A 53 -1.58 -25.24 -25.17
CA TYR A 53 -1.82 -24.00 -25.91
C TYR A 53 -0.89 -23.85 -27.12
N SER A 54 -1.45 -23.52 -28.29
CA SER A 54 -0.68 -23.13 -29.47
C SER A 54 -0.23 -21.68 -29.33
N LEU A 55 1.08 -21.45 -29.19
CA LEU A 55 1.64 -20.12 -29.02
C LEU A 55 1.90 -19.45 -30.38
N PRO A 56 1.55 -18.17 -30.58
CA PRO A 56 2.03 -17.39 -31.71
C PRO A 56 3.54 -17.12 -31.62
N ASP A 57 4.17 -16.90 -32.77
CA ASP A 57 5.61 -16.71 -32.91
C ASP A 57 6.15 -15.59 -32.00
N GLY A 58 7.20 -15.87 -31.23
CA GLY A 58 7.82 -14.96 -30.26
C GLY A 58 7.21 -14.96 -28.84
N SER A 59 6.08 -15.63 -28.60
CA SER A 59 5.55 -15.83 -27.23
C SER A 59 6.10 -17.11 -26.61
N VAL A 60 6.45 -17.08 -25.31
CA VAL A 60 6.96 -18.24 -24.57
C VAL A 60 6.10 -18.60 -23.35
N GLY A 61 4.95 -17.93 -23.19
CA GLY A 61 4.01 -18.13 -22.09
C GLY A 61 2.57 -17.76 -22.43
N VAL A 62 1.66 -18.05 -21.51
CA VAL A 62 0.23 -17.68 -21.58
C VAL A 62 -0.20 -17.04 -20.25
N CYS A 63 -1.01 -15.99 -20.32
CA CYS A 63 -1.61 -15.38 -19.14
C CYS A 63 -2.60 -16.34 -18.47
N ARG A 64 -2.34 -16.71 -17.22
CA ARG A 64 -3.19 -17.59 -16.41
C ARG A 64 -3.76 -16.82 -15.23
N ALA A 65 -4.98 -17.17 -14.81
CA ALA A 65 -5.55 -16.59 -13.60
C ALA A 65 -4.63 -16.84 -12.40
N LYS A 66 -4.50 -15.83 -11.55
CA LYS A 66 -3.77 -15.94 -10.28
C LYS A 66 -4.40 -17.00 -9.39
N GLY A 67 -3.58 -17.76 -8.68
CA GLY A 67 -4.02 -18.87 -7.82
C GLY A 67 -4.07 -18.52 -6.33
N CYS A 68 -3.37 -17.46 -5.92
CA CYS A 68 -3.43 -16.91 -4.57
C CYS A 68 -3.49 -15.39 -4.61
N ARG A 69 -3.72 -14.77 -3.45
CA ARG A 69 -3.61 -13.31 -3.30
C ARG A 69 -2.87 -12.93 -2.02
N ARG A 70 -2.31 -11.73 -2.03
CA ARG A 70 -1.68 -11.09 -0.87
C ARG A 70 -2.63 -10.09 -0.23
N ASP A 71 -3.25 -9.27 -1.07
CA ASP A 71 -4.12 -8.18 -0.63
C ASP A 71 -5.44 -8.70 -0.07
N GLU A 72 -5.88 -8.07 1.01
CA GLU A 72 -7.22 -8.25 1.57
C GLU A 72 -8.32 -7.77 0.61
N TYR A 73 -8.01 -6.77 -0.21
CA TYR A 73 -8.92 -6.18 -1.19
C TYR A 73 -8.21 -6.09 -2.55
N PRO A 74 -8.15 -7.19 -3.32
CA PRO A 74 -7.40 -7.23 -4.57
C PRO A 74 -8.06 -6.37 -5.65
N PHE A 75 -7.24 -5.65 -6.40
CA PHE A 75 -7.70 -4.80 -7.50
C PHE A 75 -7.98 -5.61 -8.77
N GLY A 76 -8.91 -5.12 -9.61
CA GLY A 76 -9.15 -5.64 -10.96
C GLY A 76 -10.14 -6.81 -11.06
N TYR A 77 -10.67 -7.30 -9.94
CA TYR A 77 -11.73 -8.30 -9.93
C TYR A 77 -13.12 -7.65 -9.96
N ASP A 78 -13.98 -8.13 -10.86
CA ASP A 78 -15.40 -7.75 -10.84
C ASP A 78 -16.14 -8.39 -9.66
N SER A 79 -17.25 -7.78 -9.23
CA SER A 79 -18.08 -8.27 -8.09
C SER A 79 -18.59 -9.70 -8.21
N SER A 80 -18.65 -10.25 -9.43
CA SER A 80 -19.07 -11.62 -9.73
C SER A 80 -17.91 -12.58 -10.00
N SER A 81 -16.67 -12.09 -10.05
CA SER A 81 -15.49 -12.90 -10.38
C SER A 81 -15.02 -13.72 -9.17
N TYR A 82 -14.45 -14.89 -9.44
CA TYR A 82 -13.74 -15.66 -8.41
C TYR A 82 -12.49 -14.90 -7.98
N ILE A 83 -12.40 -14.61 -6.69
CA ILE A 83 -11.22 -13.97 -6.08
C ILE A 83 -10.37 -15.08 -5.45
N PRO A 84 -9.08 -15.21 -5.82
CA PRO A 84 -8.19 -16.20 -5.23
C PRO A 84 -8.11 -16.08 -3.70
N PRO A 85 -7.92 -17.19 -2.97
CA PRO A 85 -7.78 -17.15 -1.52
C PRO A 85 -6.42 -16.56 -1.11
N ARG A 86 -6.35 -16.02 0.11
CA ARG A 86 -5.06 -15.78 0.78
C ARG A 86 -4.45 -17.12 1.17
N CYS A 87 -3.12 -17.17 1.24
CA CYS A 87 -2.43 -18.39 1.63
C CYS A 87 -2.67 -18.72 3.11
N PRO A 88 -2.75 -20.02 3.46
CA PRO A 88 -2.84 -20.44 4.84
C PRO A 88 -1.56 -20.12 5.60
N SER A 89 -1.62 -20.10 6.93
CA SER A 89 -0.44 -19.91 7.78
C SER A 89 0.65 -20.95 7.45
N GLY A 90 1.91 -20.50 7.41
CA GLY A 90 3.06 -21.33 7.02
C GLY A 90 3.31 -21.40 5.51
N GLN A 91 2.55 -20.64 4.72
CA GLN A 91 2.77 -20.45 3.29
C GLN A 91 2.68 -18.97 2.94
N PHE A 92 3.24 -18.60 1.79
CA PHE A 92 3.17 -17.26 1.23
C PHE A 92 2.67 -17.30 -0.21
N CYS A 93 2.23 -16.14 -0.71
CA CYS A 93 1.86 -15.96 -2.11
C CYS A 93 2.96 -15.16 -2.81
N PRO A 94 3.66 -15.69 -3.82
CA PRO A 94 4.75 -14.97 -4.49
C PRO A 94 4.23 -13.74 -5.27
N ASP A 95 5.13 -12.89 -5.74
CA ASP A 95 4.78 -11.66 -6.48
C ASP A 95 3.95 -11.92 -7.74
N GLU A 96 4.20 -13.05 -8.41
CA GLU A 96 3.45 -13.52 -9.57
C GLU A 96 2.04 -14.00 -9.19
N GLU A 97 1.79 -14.29 -7.91
CA GLU A 97 0.51 -14.74 -7.37
C GLU A 97 -0.02 -16.04 -8.03
N ASP A 98 0.90 -16.92 -8.42
CA ASP A 98 0.61 -18.16 -9.14
C ASP A 98 -0.05 -19.23 -8.26
N ALA A 99 0.55 -19.53 -7.10
CA ALA A 99 0.09 -20.50 -6.13
C ALA A 99 0.73 -20.25 -4.75
N CYS A 100 0.10 -20.74 -3.69
CA CYS A 100 0.70 -20.68 -2.36
C CYS A 100 1.92 -21.60 -2.26
N GLN A 101 3.01 -21.07 -1.73
CA GLN A 101 4.29 -21.77 -1.59
C GLN A 101 4.70 -21.87 -0.12
N PRO A 102 5.44 -22.92 0.29
CA PRO A 102 6.00 -23.00 1.64
C PRO A 102 6.94 -21.83 1.93
N LEU A 103 7.02 -21.39 3.19
CA LEU A 103 7.98 -20.37 3.60
C LEU A 103 9.43 -20.74 3.24
N VAL A 104 10.18 -19.74 2.81
CA VAL A 104 11.57 -19.82 2.35
C VAL A 104 12.51 -19.91 3.54
N ALA A 105 13.42 -20.89 3.49
CA ALA A 105 14.40 -21.11 4.56
C ALA A 105 15.41 -19.96 4.69
N LEU A 106 15.98 -19.82 5.89
CA LEU A 106 17.04 -18.84 6.17
C LEU A 106 18.22 -18.99 5.18
N GLY A 107 18.68 -17.87 4.62
CA GLY A 107 19.78 -17.78 3.66
C GLY A 107 19.40 -18.10 2.20
N ALA A 108 18.20 -18.64 1.96
CA ALA A 108 17.70 -18.93 0.62
C ALA A 108 17.18 -17.66 -0.08
N PRO A 109 17.04 -17.68 -1.42
CA PRO A 109 16.62 -16.52 -2.19
C PRO A 109 15.19 -16.08 -1.88
N CYS A 110 14.97 -14.77 -1.85
CA CYS A 110 13.70 -14.12 -1.52
C CYS A 110 13.42 -12.96 -2.51
N GLN A 111 12.16 -12.62 -2.75
CA GLN A 111 11.68 -11.51 -3.57
C GLN A 111 11.81 -10.17 -2.83
N LEU A 112 12.08 -9.08 -3.57
CA LEU A 112 12.36 -7.77 -2.97
C LEU A 112 11.21 -7.32 -2.05
N ASN A 113 11.53 -6.98 -0.79
CA ASN A 113 10.57 -6.56 0.23
C ASN A 113 9.46 -7.59 0.56
N ARG A 114 9.71 -8.88 0.35
CA ARG A 114 8.77 -9.96 0.68
C ARG A 114 9.17 -10.72 1.93
N ASP A 115 9.26 -10.00 3.05
CA ASP A 115 9.58 -10.61 4.35
C ASP A 115 8.61 -11.74 4.76
N ASP A 116 7.36 -11.65 4.28
CA ASP A 116 6.30 -12.64 4.54
C ASP A 116 6.59 -14.01 3.92
N GLU A 117 7.51 -14.09 2.97
CA GLU A 117 7.95 -15.37 2.42
C GLU A 117 9.00 -16.05 3.29
N CYS A 118 9.71 -15.31 4.13
CA CYS A 118 10.82 -15.83 4.91
C CYS A 118 10.34 -16.59 6.15
N LEU A 119 10.97 -17.73 6.42
CA LEU A 119 10.68 -18.53 7.60
C LEU A 119 11.09 -17.77 8.88
N PRO A 120 10.14 -17.46 9.79
CA PRO A 120 10.46 -16.75 11.01
C PRO A 120 11.29 -17.62 11.98
N PRO A 121 12.02 -16.98 12.90
CA PRO A 121 12.69 -17.69 13.99
C PRO A 121 11.68 -18.40 14.89
N PRO A 122 12.15 -19.31 15.78
CA PRO A 122 11.27 -19.97 16.75
C PRO A 122 10.43 -18.96 17.55
N SER A 123 9.18 -19.31 17.87
CA SER A 123 8.16 -18.39 18.41
C SER A 123 8.63 -17.48 19.56
N SER A 124 9.39 -18.02 20.51
CA SER A 124 9.95 -17.23 21.63
C SER A 124 10.91 -16.11 21.21
N LEU A 125 11.69 -16.34 20.15
CA LEU A 125 12.61 -15.36 19.58
C LEU A 125 11.87 -14.42 18.62
N SER A 126 10.93 -14.96 17.84
CA SER A 126 10.07 -14.19 16.94
C SER A 126 9.37 -13.04 17.66
N GLN A 127 8.77 -13.28 18.84
CA GLN A 127 8.12 -12.24 19.63
C GLN A 127 9.07 -11.11 20.09
N GLN A 128 10.36 -11.41 20.27
CA GLN A 128 11.36 -10.43 20.69
C GLN A 128 11.88 -9.61 19.51
N LEU A 129 11.95 -10.22 18.33
CA LEU A 129 12.50 -9.62 17.12
C LEU A 129 11.43 -8.96 16.23
N ALA A 130 10.15 -9.29 16.46
CA ALA A 130 9.03 -8.73 15.74
C ALA A 130 9.05 -7.20 15.82
N SER A 131 8.99 -6.56 14.66
CA SER A 131 8.92 -5.10 14.56
C SER A 131 8.09 -4.72 13.33
N PRO A 132 7.64 -3.46 13.20
CA PRO A 132 6.97 -2.99 12.00
C PRO A 132 7.80 -3.11 10.70
N ARG A 133 9.09 -3.46 10.79
CA ARG A 133 10.04 -3.53 9.66
C ARG A 133 10.29 -4.95 9.15
N ASN A 134 9.70 -5.95 9.80
CA ASN A 134 9.91 -7.36 9.52
C ASN A 134 8.60 -8.13 9.74
N VAL A 135 8.56 -9.40 9.31
CA VAL A 135 7.44 -10.30 9.61
C VAL A 135 7.92 -11.28 10.67
N ASP A 136 7.47 -11.09 11.90
CA ASP A 136 7.77 -12.00 13.01
C ASP A 136 9.29 -12.20 13.27
N GLY A 137 10.10 -11.19 12.94
CA GLY A 137 11.57 -11.21 13.03
C GLY A 137 12.28 -11.70 11.76
N ALA A 138 11.55 -12.23 10.76
CA ALA A 138 12.06 -12.61 9.45
C ALA A 138 12.12 -11.38 8.53
N ILE A 139 13.19 -11.25 7.76
CA ILE A 139 13.38 -10.13 6.83
C ILE A 139 14.04 -10.60 5.54
N CYS A 140 13.55 -10.12 4.40
CA CYS A 140 14.20 -10.32 3.11
C CYS A 140 15.12 -9.13 2.82
N LEU A 141 16.43 -9.36 2.74
CA LEU A 141 17.43 -8.34 2.40
C LEU A 141 18.40 -8.87 1.36
N ASN A 142 18.72 -8.05 0.36
CA ASN A 142 19.61 -8.39 -0.75
C ASN A 142 19.22 -9.72 -1.41
N PHE A 143 17.91 -9.93 -1.59
CA PHE A 143 17.31 -11.17 -2.11
C PHE A 143 17.67 -12.43 -1.30
N ARG A 144 17.93 -12.31 0.00
CA ARG A 144 18.11 -13.46 0.91
C ARG A 144 17.29 -13.31 2.18
N CYS A 145 16.68 -14.42 2.61
CA CYS A 145 16.00 -14.47 3.89
C CYS A 145 17.00 -14.42 5.05
N LEU A 146 16.82 -13.47 5.94
CA LEU A 146 17.62 -13.26 7.16
C LEU A 146 16.68 -13.12 8.37
N TRP A 147 17.28 -13.06 9.55
CA TRP A 147 16.58 -12.63 10.77
C TRP A 147 17.09 -11.27 11.21
N ALA A 148 16.20 -10.43 11.71
CA ALA A 148 16.54 -9.12 12.25
C ALA A 148 17.04 -9.23 13.71
N ASN A 149 18.13 -9.97 13.93
CA ASN A 149 18.62 -10.33 15.26
C ASN A 149 20.00 -9.76 15.60
N VAL A 150 20.56 -8.90 14.76
CA VAL A 150 21.92 -8.35 14.95
C VAL A 150 21.89 -7.23 15.99
N THR A 151 22.78 -7.30 16.98
CA THR A 151 22.82 -6.35 18.11
C THR A 151 23.93 -5.32 17.98
N GLY A 152 23.93 -4.32 18.85
CA GLY A 152 24.90 -3.22 18.84
C GLY A 152 26.36 -3.63 18.71
N GLY A 153 27.08 -2.99 17.80
CA GLY A 153 28.50 -3.22 17.53
C GLY A 153 28.81 -4.45 16.66
N GLN A 154 27.81 -5.24 16.29
CA GLN A 154 27.99 -6.38 15.38
C GLN A 154 27.80 -5.95 13.92
N ALA A 155 28.42 -6.69 13.00
CA ALA A 155 28.29 -6.47 11.57
C ALA A 155 26.86 -6.74 11.08
N CYS A 156 26.33 -5.85 10.24
CA CYS A 156 24.95 -5.90 9.75
C CYS A 156 24.86 -5.84 8.24
N GLU A 157 23.74 -6.37 7.74
CA GLU A 157 23.33 -6.28 6.34
C GLU A 157 22.37 -5.11 6.19
N VAL A 158 22.61 -4.27 5.17
CA VAL A 158 21.71 -3.17 4.79
C VAL A 158 21.39 -3.27 3.31
N GLU A 159 20.13 -3.06 3.00
CA GLU A 159 19.58 -2.92 1.66
C GLU A 159 19.01 -1.51 1.51
N ASN A 160 19.46 -0.79 0.48
CA ASN A 160 18.96 0.54 0.16
C ASN A 160 18.19 0.45 -1.16
N THR A 161 16.88 0.65 -1.08
CA THR A 161 16.01 0.65 -2.25
C THR A 161 15.58 2.06 -2.56
N VAL A 162 15.92 2.52 -3.78
CA VAL A 162 15.54 3.85 -4.26
C VAL A 162 14.21 3.76 -5.01
N TYR A 163 13.25 4.54 -4.56
CA TYR A 163 11.96 4.78 -5.18
C TYR A 163 11.95 6.15 -5.84
N THR A 164 11.35 6.25 -7.02
CA THR A 164 11.16 7.52 -7.72
C THR A 164 9.71 7.95 -7.58
N GLY A 165 9.49 9.05 -6.87
CA GLY A 165 8.21 9.74 -6.77
C GLY A 165 8.08 10.87 -7.78
N TYR A 166 6.84 11.28 -8.05
CA TYR A 166 6.51 12.36 -8.97
C TYR A 166 5.68 13.44 -8.26
N TYR A 167 6.13 14.69 -8.36
CA TYR A 167 5.36 15.85 -7.90
C TYR A 167 4.18 16.13 -8.86
N ALA A 168 3.14 16.79 -8.35
CA ALA A 168 1.99 17.22 -9.16
C ALA A 168 2.35 18.11 -10.37
N GLY A 169 3.51 18.78 -10.34
CA GLY A 169 4.06 19.59 -11.43
C GLY A 169 4.95 18.81 -12.43
N GLY A 170 5.03 17.48 -12.34
CA GLY A 170 5.83 16.63 -13.23
C GLY A 170 7.31 16.50 -12.88
N GLY A 171 7.78 17.17 -11.82
CA GLY A 171 9.12 16.94 -11.27
C GLY A 171 9.24 15.58 -10.58
N THR A 172 10.46 15.06 -10.45
CA THR A 172 10.74 13.80 -9.75
C THR A 172 11.45 14.05 -8.43
N PHE A 173 11.24 13.15 -7.46
CA PHE A 173 12.04 13.05 -6.25
C PHE A 173 12.45 11.60 -6.00
N TYR A 174 13.54 11.41 -5.28
CA TYR A 174 14.03 10.10 -4.92
C TYR A 174 13.80 9.90 -3.42
N ASP A 175 13.15 8.80 -3.09
CA ASP A 175 12.96 8.33 -1.73
C ASP A 175 13.80 7.07 -1.53
N VAL A 176 14.66 7.05 -0.51
CA VAL A 176 15.58 5.94 -0.27
C VAL A 176 15.14 5.22 0.99
N VAL A 177 14.51 4.07 0.81
CA VAL A 177 14.14 3.20 1.92
C VAL A 177 15.33 2.30 2.26
N SER A 178 15.86 2.49 3.45
CA SER A 178 16.99 1.70 3.98
C SER A 178 16.44 0.68 4.98
N ARG A 179 16.72 -0.61 4.72
CA ARG A 179 16.28 -1.73 5.56
C ARG A 179 17.50 -2.51 6.04
N ASP A 180 17.44 -3.08 7.24
CA ASP A 180 18.56 -3.79 7.84
C ASP A 180 18.12 -4.93 8.76
N ASN A 181 19.07 -5.81 9.08
CA ASN A 181 18.86 -6.95 9.97
C ASN A 181 19.23 -6.67 11.44
N CYS A 182 19.30 -5.39 11.83
CA CYS A 182 19.51 -5.05 13.23
C CYS A 182 18.25 -5.29 14.06
N ALA A 183 18.43 -5.74 15.28
CA ALA A 183 17.35 -5.91 16.25
C ALA A 183 16.70 -4.57 16.61
N THR A 184 15.48 -4.61 17.15
CA THR A 184 14.76 -3.42 17.62
C THR A 184 15.60 -2.59 18.60
N GLY A 185 15.62 -1.26 18.42
CA GLY A 185 16.49 -0.34 19.16
C GLY A 185 17.87 -0.12 18.53
N TRP A 186 18.10 -0.70 17.34
CA TRP A 186 19.32 -0.55 16.58
C TRP A 186 19.01 -0.35 15.09
N TYR A 187 19.95 0.28 14.38
CA TYR A 187 19.95 0.41 12.93
C TYR A 187 21.35 0.14 12.37
N CYS A 188 21.43 -0.27 11.10
CA CYS A 188 22.71 -0.55 10.47
C CYS A 188 23.31 0.74 9.92
N ASP A 189 24.48 1.14 10.41
CA ASP A 189 25.20 2.27 9.83
C ASP A 189 25.66 1.94 8.40
N GLY A 190 25.37 2.85 7.46
CA GLY A 190 25.61 2.60 6.04
C GLY A 190 27.10 2.56 5.66
N VAL A 191 27.95 3.20 6.46
CA VAL A 191 29.40 3.33 6.19
C VAL A 191 30.18 2.23 6.89
N SER A 192 30.03 2.11 8.21
CA SER A 192 30.74 1.14 9.04
C SER A 192 30.15 -0.26 9.01
N ARG A 193 28.91 -0.43 8.50
CA ARG A 193 28.21 -1.71 8.41
C ARG A 193 28.10 -2.42 9.77
N VAL A 194 27.89 -1.64 10.83
CA VAL A 194 27.62 -2.17 12.18
C VAL A 194 26.32 -1.61 12.75
N CYS A 195 25.64 -2.41 13.57
CA CYS A 195 24.44 -1.96 14.25
C CYS A 195 24.80 -0.92 15.32
N VAL A 196 24.15 0.22 15.27
CA VAL A 196 24.30 1.33 16.20
C VAL A 196 22.94 1.68 16.79
N ALA A 197 22.94 2.25 18.00
CA ALA A 197 21.70 2.51 18.71
C ALA A 197 20.90 3.59 17.98
N THR A 198 19.60 3.37 17.87
CA THR A 198 18.65 4.39 17.40
C THR A 198 18.52 5.51 18.43
N ALA A 199 18.25 6.71 17.94
CA ALA A 199 18.03 7.90 18.73
C ALA A 199 16.55 8.00 19.16
N GLN A 200 16.37 8.47 20.41
CA GLN A 200 15.06 8.82 20.95
C GLN A 200 14.52 10.11 20.32
N ALA A 201 13.24 10.40 20.53
CA ALA A 201 12.63 11.67 20.10
C ALA A 201 13.44 12.88 20.58
N GLY A 202 13.71 13.83 19.66
CA GLY A 202 14.58 14.99 19.88
C GLY A 202 16.08 14.73 19.73
N GLY A 203 16.51 13.47 19.55
CA GLY A 203 17.89 13.14 19.20
C GLY A 203 18.23 13.57 17.77
N ALA A 204 19.51 13.83 17.50
CA ALA A 204 19.96 14.20 16.15
C ALA A 204 19.88 13.00 15.20
N CYS A 205 19.48 13.26 13.95
CA CYS A 205 19.40 12.26 12.91
C CYS A 205 19.68 12.87 11.53
N SER A 206 20.14 12.03 10.61
CA SER A 206 20.26 12.37 9.18
C SER A 206 19.32 11.57 8.28
N ALA A 207 18.79 10.46 8.79
CA ALA A 207 17.87 9.58 8.09
C ALA A 207 16.85 8.96 9.06
N ASP A 208 15.68 8.58 8.54
CA ASP A 208 14.58 8.02 9.33
C ASP A 208 15.01 6.81 10.16
N LYS A 209 15.81 5.92 9.59
CA LYS A 209 16.31 4.71 10.28
C LYS A 209 17.11 4.98 11.55
N GLU A 210 17.65 6.19 11.71
CA GLU A 210 18.45 6.54 12.89
C GLU A 210 17.57 6.80 14.11
N CYS A 211 16.26 6.93 13.93
CA CYS A 211 15.29 7.22 14.98
C CYS A 211 14.51 5.97 15.37
N ASP A 212 14.21 5.81 16.66
CA ASP A 212 13.29 4.76 17.14
C ASP A 212 11.90 4.85 16.51
N SER A 213 11.48 6.07 16.19
CA SER A 213 10.21 6.38 15.54
C SER A 213 10.21 6.20 14.03
N TYR A 214 11.35 5.91 13.41
CA TYR A 214 11.54 5.91 11.96
C TYR A 214 11.08 7.21 11.28
N ASN A 215 11.28 8.34 11.96
CA ASN A 215 10.91 9.63 11.44
C ASN A 215 11.93 10.68 11.84
N CYS A 216 12.81 11.03 10.91
CA CYS A 216 13.77 12.11 11.04
C CYS A 216 13.17 13.37 10.41
N LEU A 217 12.84 14.34 11.24
CA LEU A 217 12.23 15.58 10.78
C LEU A 217 13.22 16.40 9.94
N PRO A 218 12.75 17.29 9.06
CA PRO A 218 13.61 18.20 8.29
C PRO A 218 14.51 19.10 9.16
N THR A 219 14.22 19.22 10.46
CA THR A 219 15.08 19.90 11.45
C THR A 219 16.34 19.09 11.81
N GLY A 220 16.50 17.86 11.32
CA GLY A 220 17.57 16.94 11.68
C GLY A 220 17.41 16.32 13.05
N LEU A 221 16.16 16.22 13.55
CA LEU A 221 15.84 15.66 14.86
C LEU A 221 14.77 14.58 14.75
N CYS A 222 14.84 13.55 15.58
CA CYS A 222 13.86 12.48 15.62
C CYS A 222 12.49 12.98 16.09
N GLY A 223 11.46 12.74 15.29
CA GLY A 223 10.06 13.10 15.57
C GLY A 223 9.25 11.95 16.17
N SER A 224 7.94 12.15 16.29
CA SER A 224 6.98 11.05 16.52
C SER A 224 6.84 10.19 15.27
N THR A 225 6.31 8.98 15.39
CA THR A 225 6.09 8.08 14.23
C THR A 225 5.25 8.75 13.15
N ALA A 226 5.50 8.48 11.86
CA ALA A 226 4.71 9.07 10.77
C ALA A 226 3.21 8.73 10.86
N ASP A 227 2.89 7.54 11.37
CA ASP A 227 1.50 7.07 11.58
C ASP A 227 0.86 7.61 12.87
N SER A 228 1.55 8.47 13.63
CA SER A 228 0.96 9.03 14.83
C SER A 228 -0.30 9.84 14.45
N PRO A 229 -1.47 9.53 15.03
CA PRO A 229 -2.72 10.18 14.63
C PRO A 229 -2.56 11.68 14.84
N SER A 230 -2.83 12.44 13.78
CA SER A 230 -2.82 13.90 13.89
C SER A 230 -3.83 14.29 14.96
N THR A 231 -3.33 14.79 16.09
CA THR A 231 -4.22 15.32 17.13
C THR A 231 -4.79 16.61 16.59
N VAL A 232 -5.97 16.51 16.00
CA VAL A 232 -6.72 17.66 15.51
C VAL A 232 -6.90 18.63 16.69
N PRO A 233 -6.43 19.89 16.58
CA PRO A 233 -6.57 20.85 17.67
C PRO A 233 -8.03 20.98 18.11
N ALA A 234 -8.26 21.10 19.42
CA ALA A 234 -9.60 21.12 20.00
C ALA A 234 -10.54 22.18 19.38
N TYR A 235 -10.00 23.31 18.90
CA TYR A 235 -10.81 24.36 18.27
C TYR A 235 -11.47 23.93 16.95
N ILE A 236 -10.88 22.98 16.21
CA ILE A 236 -11.47 22.48 14.96
C ILE A 236 -12.77 21.73 15.26
N TRP A 237 -12.80 20.93 16.34
CA TRP A 237 -14.03 20.26 16.79
C TRP A 237 -15.13 21.25 17.15
N VAL A 238 -14.78 22.37 17.78
CA VAL A 238 -15.73 23.45 18.11
C VAL A 238 -16.31 24.05 16.83
N ILE A 239 -15.48 24.36 15.83
CA ILE A 239 -15.93 24.92 14.54
C ILE A 239 -16.85 23.95 13.80
N VAL A 240 -16.48 22.66 13.74
CA VAL A 240 -17.30 21.62 13.09
C VAL A 240 -18.66 21.49 13.79
N ALA A 241 -18.68 21.45 15.13
CA ALA A 241 -19.93 21.35 15.89
C ALA A 241 -20.85 22.56 15.65
N LEU A 242 -20.28 23.79 15.64
CA LEU A 242 -21.03 25.01 15.32
C LEU A 242 -21.56 25.00 13.89
N GLY A 243 -20.76 24.53 12.92
CA GLY A 243 -21.17 24.40 11.53
C GLY A 243 -22.35 23.44 11.35
N ILE A 244 -22.29 22.27 12.00
CA ILE A 244 -23.39 21.29 12.00
C ILE A 244 -24.65 21.92 12.62
N ALA A 245 -24.54 22.56 13.79
CA ALA A 245 -25.67 23.19 14.46
C ALA A 245 -26.30 24.32 13.62
N LEU A 246 -25.47 25.18 13.01
CA LEU A 246 -25.95 26.25 12.14
C LEU A 246 -26.65 25.68 10.90
N SER A 247 -26.10 24.65 10.26
CA SER A 247 -26.71 24.00 9.09
C SER A 247 -28.06 23.36 9.43
N ALA A 248 -28.17 22.69 10.58
CA ALA A 248 -29.40 22.10 11.08
C ALA A 248 -30.46 23.17 11.39
N ALA A 249 -30.05 24.29 11.99
CA ALA A 249 -30.94 25.41 12.29
C ALA A 249 -31.46 26.08 11.01
N LEU A 250 -30.57 26.36 10.04
CA LEU A 250 -30.94 26.99 8.77
C LEU A 250 -31.85 26.10 7.93
N THR A 251 -31.55 24.81 7.82
CA THR A 251 -32.41 23.84 7.10
C THR A 251 -33.78 23.72 7.77
N SER A 252 -33.83 23.61 9.10
CA SER A 252 -35.10 23.56 9.85
C SER A 252 -35.93 24.84 9.65
N LEU A 253 -35.30 26.01 9.69
CA LEU A 253 -35.96 27.30 9.44
C LEU A 253 -36.49 27.40 8.00
N ALA A 254 -35.70 26.99 7.01
CA ALA A 254 -36.12 26.98 5.61
C ALA A 254 -37.32 26.06 5.39
N LEU A 255 -37.28 24.83 5.93
CA LEU A 255 -38.39 23.88 5.89
C LEU A 255 -39.64 24.43 6.58
N TYR A 256 -39.49 25.09 7.73
CA TYR A 256 -40.59 25.74 8.43
C TYR A 256 -41.27 26.82 7.58
N ILE A 257 -40.49 27.70 6.93
CA ILE A 257 -41.01 28.76 6.06
C ILE A 257 -41.74 28.16 4.85
N LEU A 258 -41.15 27.17 4.19
CA LEU A 258 -41.75 26.50 3.04
C LEU A 258 -43.07 25.82 3.41
N HIS A 259 -43.09 25.08 4.51
CA HIS A 259 -44.30 24.40 4.99
C HIS A 259 -45.39 25.40 5.40
N ARG A 260 -45.03 26.52 6.05
CA ARG A 260 -45.99 27.59 6.38
C ARG A 260 -46.60 28.20 5.11
N ARG A 261 -45.80 28.46 4.08
CA ARG A 261 -46.28 28.94 2.77
C ARG A 261 -47.20 27.93 2.09
N ALA A 262 -46.85 26.64 2.13
CA ALA A 262 -47.69 25.58 1.57
C ALA A 262 -49.05 25.49 2.28
N ARG A 263 -49.08 25.54 3.62
CA ARG A 263 -50.34 25.55 4.39
C ARG A 263 -51.23 26.75 4.05
N ALA A 264 -50.65 27.94 3.91
CA ALA A 264 -51.42 29.13 3.52
C ALA A 264 -52.02 29.02 2.12
N ARG A 265 -51.32 28.39 1.16
CA ARG A 265 -51.86 28.11 -0.19
C ARG A 265 -53.04 27.13 -0.12
N MET A 266 -52.90 26.05 0.66
CA MET A 266 -53.97 25.06 0.85
C MET A 266 -55.21 25.65 1.54
N GLN A 267 -55.02 26.59 2.48
CA GLN A 267 -56.14 27.29 3.13
C GLN A 267 -56.91 28.14 2.13
N ARG A 268 -56.21 28.94 1.30
CA ARG A 268 -56.85 29.74 0.24
C ARG A 268 -57.64 28.88 -0.75
N GLN A 269 -57.06 27.76 -1.20
CA GLN A 269 -57.75 26.82 -2.09
C GLN A 269 -59.02 26.23 -1.47
N ARG A 270 -59.02 25.98 -0.15
CA ARG A 270 -60.23 25.53 0.55
C ARG A 270 -61.28 26.63 0.61
N GLU A 271 -60.89 27.86 0.93
CA GLU A 271 -61.81 29.02 0.94
C GLU A 271 -62.45 29.26 -0.43
N GLU A 272 -61.67 29.17 -1.52
CA GLU A 272 -62.16 29.24 -2.90
C GLU A 272 -63.17 28.12 -3.20
N TYR A 273 -62.84 26.87 -2.85
CA TYR A 273 -63.74 25.73 -3.03
C TYR A 273 -65.08 25.88 -2.29
N TRP A 274 -65.08 26.44 -1.07
CA TRP A 274 -66.30 26.70 -0.32
C TRP A 274 -67.11 27.86 -0.88
N ALA A 275 -66.47 28.86 -1.50
CA ALA A 275 -67.16 29.99 -2.12
C ALA A 275 -67.86 29.62 -3.45
N GLU A 276 -67.42 28.55 -4.11
CA GLU A 276 -68.03 28.03 -5.35
C GLU A 276 -69.25 27.12 -5.11
N GLN A 277 -69.51 26.70 -3.86
CA GLN A 277 -70.67 25.89 -3.46
C GLN A 277 -71.85 26.74 -2.99
#